data_AF-A0A328STT4-F1
#
_entry.id   AF-A0A328STT4-F1
#
_cell.length_a   1.000
_cell.length_b   1.000
_cell.length_c   1.000
_cell.angle_alpha   90.00
_cell.angle_beta   90.00
_cell.angle_gamma   90.00
#
_symmetry.space_group_name_H-M   'P 1'
#
loop_
_entity.id
_entity.type
_entity.pdbx_description
1 polymer ?
#
loop_
_entity_poly.entity_id
_entity_poly.type
_entity_poly.pdbx_seq_one_letter_code
_entity_poly.pdbx_strand_id
1 'polypeptide(L)'
;IDEPKREWGSLVEVYEEIQEHEELVTSLIHNLVDLSIELKDHATNQFLLWFVEEQVEEEELAAEDLRKVRMAQDAPQLLYLLDKEYGEFTGEEEEDE
;
A
#
# COMPACT_ATOMS: atom_id res chain seq x y z
N ILE A 1 0.63 17.32 -10.48
CA ILE A 1 1.26 16.05 -10.08
C ILE A 1 2.65 16.10 -10.64
N ASP A 2 3.64 15.90 -9.77
CA ASP A 2 5.04 15.89 -10.15
C ASP A 2 5.40 14.54 -10.79
N GLU A 3 6.52 14.50 -11.51
CA GLU A 3 6.97 13.27 -12.15
C GLU A 3 7.37 12.23 -11.08
N PRO A 4 6.98 10.95 -11.22
CA PRO A 4 7.38 9.92 -10.27
C PRO A 4 8.91 9.78 -10.28
N LYS A 5 9.46 9.59 -9.09
CA LYS A 5 10.87 9.24 -8.89
C LYS A 5 11.18 7.94 -9.67
N ARG A 6 12.41 7.87 -10.21
CA ARG A 6 12.87 6.73 -11.03
C ARG A 6 14.16 6.10 -10.56
N GLU A 7 14.80 6.69 -9.56
CA GLU A 7 16.09 6.25 -9.03
C GLU A 7 16.04 6.22 -7.51
N TRP A 8 16.52 5.13 -6.93
CA TRP A 8 16.62 4.90 -5.49
C TRP A 8 18.03 4.41 -5.17
N GLY A 9 18.52 4.76 -3.99
CA GLY A 9 19.84 4.33 -3.50
C GLY A 9 19.86 2.90 -2.98
N SER A 10 18.70 2.34 -2.63
CA SER A 10 18.57 0.95 -2.18
C SER A 10 17.17 0.39 -2.38
N LEU A 11 17.02 -0.93 -2.32
CA LEU A 11 15.71 -1.58 -2.32
C LEU A 11 14.89 -1.20 -1.06
N VAL A 12 15.54 -1.03 0.09
CA VAL A 12 14.87 -0.59 1.32
C VAL A 12 14.23 0.78 1.12
N GLU A 13 14.93 1.70 0.46
CA GLU A 13 14.40 3.04 0.16
C GLU A 13 13.15 2.99 -0.73
N VAL A 14 13.08 2.04 -1.66
CA VAL A 14 11.88 1.83 -2.49
C VAL A 14 10.69 1.45 -1.62
N TYR A 15 10.86 0.47 -0.72
CA TYR A 15 9.76 -0.01 0.12
C TYR A 15 9.40 0.95 1.26
N GLU A 16 10.33 1.79 1.73
CA GLU A 16 10.03 2.92 2.62
C GLU A 16 9.13 3.93 1.92
N GLU A 17 9.44 4.27 0.67
CA GLU A 17 8.62 5.20 -0.12
C GLU A 17 7.25 4.62 -0.49
N ILE A 18 7.15 3.30 -0.72
CA ILE A 18 5.85 2.60 -0.89
C ILE A 18 5.01 2.74 0.40
N GLN A 19 5.59 2.47 1.56
CA GLN A 19 4.87 2.62 2.83
C GLN A 19 4.39 4.07 3.05
N GLU A 20 5.27 5.05 2.83
CA GLU A 20 4.91 6.47 2.94
C GLU A 20 3.80 6.87 1.95
N HIS A 21 3.81 6.29 0.74
CA HIS A 21 2.79 6.51 -0.26
C HIS A 21 1.43 5.95 0.17
N GLU A 22 1.38 4.73 0.73
CA GLU A 22 0.13 4.17 1.23
C GLU A 22 -0.43 4.95 2.42
N GLU A 23 0.42 5.36 3.37
CA GLU A 23 -0.01 6.25 4.47
C GLU A 23 -0.58 7.59 3.93
N LEU A 24 0.00 8.13 2.85
CA LEU A 24 -0.53 9.30 2.17
C LEU A 24 -1.90 9.02 1.55
N VAL A 25 -2.07 7.94 0.80
CA VAL A 25 -3.35 7.57 0.18
C VAL A 25 -4.43 7.39 1.24
N THR A 26 -4.14 6.65 2.32
CA THR A 26 -5.05 6.49 3.46
C THR A 26 -5.47 7.84 4.04
N SER A 27 -4.53 8.77 4.23
CA SER A 27 -4.85 10.10 4.73
C SER A 27 -5.81 10.87 3.80
N LEU A 28 -5.67 10.70 2.48
CA LEU A 28 -6.54 11.33 1.49
C LEU A 28 -7.94 10.72 1.51
N ILE A 29 -8.05 9.39 1.65
CA ILE A 29 -9.33 8.70 1.81
C ILE A 29 -10.04 9.15 3.09
N HIS A 30 -9.35 9.21 4.23
CA HIS A 30 -9.92 9.71 5.48
C HIS A 30 -10.44 11.15 5.34
N ASN A 31 -9.69 12.03 4.67
CA ASN A 31 -10.14 13.41 4.42
C ASN A 31 -11.43 13.45 3.57
N LEU A 32 -11.59 12.53 2.61
CA LEU A 32 -12.83 12.42 1.81
C LEU A 32 -14.00 11.88 2.65
N VAL A 33 -13.74 10.92 3.53
CA VAL A 33 -14.74 10.39 4.47
C VAL A 33 -15.23 11.51 5.39
N ASP A 34 -14.33 12.25 6.01
CA ASP A 34 -14.66 13.38 6.90
C ASP A 34 -15.49 14.44 6.17
N LEU A 35 -15.09 14.80 4.94
CA LEU A 35 -15.82 15.77 4.12
C LEU A 35 -17.22 15.27 3.76
N SER A 36 -17.38 13.99 3.42
CA SER A 36 -18.70 13.40 3.13
C SER A 36 -19.64 13.48 4.33
N ILE A 37 -19.12 13.28 5.55
CA ILE A 37 -19.89 13.39 6.80
C ILE A 37 -20.28 14.84 7.06
N GLU A 38 -19.35 15.78 6.90
CA GLU A 38 -19.61 17.22 7.07
C GLU A 38 -20.75 17.70 6.14
N LEU A 39 -20.71 17.26 4.88
CA LEU A 39 -21.71 17.60 3.86
C LEU A 39 -22.99 16.79 3.96
N LYS A 40 -23.05 15.78 4.85
CA LYS A 40 -24.14 14.80 4.97
C LYS A 40 -24.39 14.03 3.67
N ASP A 41 -23.36 13.82 2.87
CA ASP A 41 -23.42 12.97 1.68
C ASP A 41 -23.25 11.51 2.08
N HIS A 42 -24.35 10.91 2.53
CA HIS A 42 -24.37 9.52 2.98
C HIS A 42 -24.06 8.52 1.86
N ALA A 43 -24.36 8.87 0.60
CA ALA A 43 -24.11 7.98 -0.53
C ALA A 43 -22.60 7.91 -0.82
N THR A 44 -21.92 9.06 -0.86
CA THR A 44 -20.46 9.10 -0.99
C THR A 44 -19.77 8.48 0.21
N ASN A 45 -20.27 8.72 1.44
CA ASN A 45 -19.71 8.07 2.62
C ASN A 45 -19.76 6.54 2.50
N GLN A 46 -20.91 5.97 2.12
CA GLN A 46 -21.05 4.52 1.93
C GLN A 46 -20.12 3.99 0.83
N PHE A 47 -19.97 4.73 -0.27
CA PHE A 47 -19.04 4.37 -1.34
C PHE A 47 -17.58 4.34 -0.88
N LEU A 48 -17.17 5.29 -0.03
CA LEU A 48 -15.79 5.39 0.45
C LEU A 48 -15.42 4.30 1.48
N LEU A 49 -16.39 3.61 2.09
CA LEU A 49 -16.09 2.59 3.10
C LEU A 49 -15.27 1.43 2.54
N TRP A 50 -15.52 1.02 1.29
CA TRP A 50 -14.71 -0.01 0.63
C TRP A 50 -13.24 0.42 0.54
N PHE A 51 -12.97 1.66 0.14
CA PHE A 51 -11.61 2.20 0.09
C PHE A 51 -10.95 2.29 1.47
N VAL A 52 -11.73 2.50 2.53
CA VAL A 52 -11.20 2.49 3.90
C VAL A 52 -10.79 1.08 4.30
N GLU A 53 -11.58 0.07 3.95
CA GLU A 53 -11.26 -1.34 4.20
C GLU A 53 -10.02 -1.76 3.41
N GLU A 54 -9.95 -1.43 2.12
CA GLU A 54 -8.80 -1.70 1.26
C GLU A 54 -7.49 -1.12 1.81
N GLN A 55 -7.52 0.14 2.27
CA GLN A 55 -6.31 0.77 2.81
C GLN A 55 -5.80 0.11 4.11
N VAL A 56 -6.63 -0.64 4.85
CA VAL A 56 -6.14 -1.44 5.99
C VAL A 56 -5.24 -2.57 5.50
N GLU A 57 -5.63 -3.23 4.41
CA GLU A 57 -4.86 -4.33 3.81
C GLU A 57 -3.60 -3.80 3.13
N GLU A 58 -3.70 -2.73 2.34
CA GLU A 58 -2.57 -2.11 1.64
C GLU A 58 -1.48 -1.63 2.60
N GLU A 59 -1.85 -0.99 3.72
CA GLU A 59 -0.87 -0.59 4.74
C GLU A 59 -0.22 -1.78 5.45
N GLU A 60 -0.97 -2.86 5.71
CA GLU A 60 -0.41 -4.08 6.31
C GLU A 60 0.59 -4.76 5.36
N LEU A 61 0.23 -4.88 4.08
CA LEU A 61 1.07 -5.44 3.03
C LEU A 61 2.34 -4.61 2.84
N ALA A 62 2.23 -3.30 2.69
CA ALA A 62 3.39 -2.40 2.56
C ALA A 62 4.33 -2.52 3.78
N ALA A 63 3.76 -2.56 4.99
CA ALA A 63 4.54 -2.72 6.21
C ALA A 63 5.20 -4.10 6.33
N GLU A 64 4.53 -5.18 5.88
CA GLU A 64 5.10 -6.53 5.83
C GLU A 64 6.26 -6.62 4.85
N ASP A 65 6.08 -6.11 3.65
CA ASP A 65 7.07 -6.13 2.60
C ASP A 65 8.33 -5.36 2.99
N LEU A 66 8.17 -4.17 3.58
CA LEU A 66 9.31 -3.42 4.10
C LEU A 66 10.08 -4.22 5.18
N ARG A 67 9.37 -4.95 6.06
CA ARG A 67 10.02 -5.83 7.06
C ARG A 67 10.81 -6.95 6.38
N LYS A 68 10.21 -7.63 5.39
CA LYS A 68 10.87 -8.72 4.63
C LYS A 68 12.12 -8.21 3.91
N VAL A 69 12.02 -7.07 3.24
CA VAL A 69 13.14 -6.45 2.50
C VAL A 69 14.26 -6.03 3.45
N ARG A 70 13.96 -5.40 4.59
CA ARG A 70 14.96 -5.07 5.61
C ARG A 70 15.67 -6.30 6.16
N MET A 71 14.96 -7.41 6.34
CA MET A 71 15.57 -8.68 6.78
C MET A 71 16.48 -9.29 5.70
N ALA A 72 16.14 -9.12 4.42
CA ALA A 72 16.86 -9.71 3.29
C ALA A 72 18.00 -8.84 2.75
N GLN A 73 18.08 -7.54 3.11
CA GLN A 73 18.94 -6.54 2.47
C GLN A 73 20.42 -6.96 2.28
N ASP A 74 21.00 -7.67 3.26
CA ASP A 74 22.41 -8.07 3.27
C ASP A 74 22.62 -9.56 2.88
N ALA A 75 21.56 -10.22 2.42
CA ALA A 75 21.54 -11.66 2.13
C ALA A 75 20.96 -11.93 0.73
N PRO A 76 21.80 -11.99 -0.32
CA PRO A 76 21.36 -12.17 -1.70
C PRO A 76 20.49 -13.42 -1.93
N GLN A 77 20.72 -14.49 -1.16
CA GLN A 77 19.91 -15.70 -1.23
C GLN A 77 18.49 -15.48 -0.69
N LEU A 78 18.33 -14.65 0.35
CA LEU A 78 17.01 -14.28 0.88
C LEU A 78 16.28 -13.35 -0.10
N LEU A 79 16.98 -12.42 -0.73
CA LEU A 79 16.39 -11.56 -1.77
C LEU A 79 15.90 -12.38 -2.97
N TYR A 80 16.66 -13.38 -3.42
CA TYR A 80 16.22 -14.28 -4.49
C TYR A 80 14.97 -15.10 -4.11
N LEU A 81 14.87 -15.54 -2.85
CA LEU A 81 13.68 -16.25 -2.37
C LEU A 81 12.46 -15.32 -2.30
N LEU A 82 12.67 -14.09 -1.84
CA LEU A 82 11.62 -13.08 -1.77
C LEU A 82 11.10 -12.69 -3.16
N ASP A 83 11.99 -12.50 -4.14
CA ASP A 83 11.63 -12.27 -5.55
C ASP A 83 10.79 -13.42 -6.11
N LYS A 84 11.12 -14.67 -5.77
CA LYS A 84 10.35 -15.85 -6.17
C LYS A 84 8.98 -15.91 -5.50
N GLU A 85 8.88 -15.57 -4.22
CA GLU A 85 7.63 -15.50 -3.46
C GLU A 85 6.67 -14.50 -4.11
N TYR A 86 7.14 -13.28 -4.37
CA TYR A 86 6.35 -12.24 -5.04
C TYR A 86 5.99 -12.59 -6.50
N GLY A 87 6.85 -13.33 -7.21
CA GLY A 87 6.54 -13.82 -8.55
C GLY A 87 5.49 -14.94 -8.61
N GLU A 88 5.24 -15.62 -7.48
CA GLU A 88 4.19 -16.65 -7.35
C GLU A 88 2.86 -16.06 -6.85
N PHE A 89 2.87 -14.82 -6.36
CA PHE A 89 1.65 -14.11 -5.96
C PHE A 89 0.78 -13.81 -7.18
N THR A 90 -0.24 -14.64 -7.37
CA THR A 90 -1.40 -14.32 -8.20
C THR A 90 -2.38 -13.67 -7.25
N GLY A 91 -2.50 -12.34 -7.26
CA GLY A 91 -3.39 -11.62 -6.34
C GLY A 91 -4.74 -12.34 -6.20
N GLU A 92 -5.18 -12.52 -4.96
CA GLU A 92 -6.54 -12.99 -4.73
C GLU A 92 -7.46 -11.91 -5.32
N GLU A 93 -8.04 -12.21 -6.49
CA GLU A 93 -9.20 -11.46 -6.97
C GLU A 93 -10.29 -11.75 -5.94
N GLU A 94 -10.45 -10.86 -4.95
CA GLU A 94 -11.70 -10.81 -4.20
C GLU A 94 -12.79 -10.47 -5.24
N GLU A 95 -13.50 -11.51 -5.69
CA GLU A 95 -14.73 -11.36 -6.44
C GLU A 95 -15.68 -10.55 -5.55
N ASP A 96 -15.84 -9.25 -5.87
CA ASP A 96 -16.91 -8.40 -5.35
C ASP A 96 -18.26 -9.15 -5.48
N GLU A 97 -18.77 -9.74 -4.39
CA GLU A 97 -20.16 -10.23 -4.28
C GLU A 97 -21.15 -9.09 -3.99
#